data_AF-A0A917YB40-F1
#
_entry.id   AF-A0A917YB40-F1
#
_cell.length_a   1.000
_cell.length_b   1.000
_cell.length_c   1.000
_cell.angle_alpha   90.00
_cell.angle_beta   90.00
_cell.angle_gamma   90.00
#
_symmetry.space_group_name_H-M   'P 1'
#
loop_
_entity.id
_entity.type
_entity.pdbx_description
1 polymer ?
#
loop_
_entity_poly.entity_id
_entity_poly.type
_entity_poly.pdbx_seq_one_letter_code
_entity_poly.pdbx_strand_id
1 'polypeptide(L)'
;MTTTDRLDSWSVRIAAWAAPGETALAAQTTRAYAAGGTTRRNLFASRGHAPGGMGGGTVSVLPAVLDALAYAVETIKSALASPELSNALSATGLLLGLRAQRSASSGHAVEGSDPALPRHADGEDGADPDARGDSQGPAGQVHSPDPDSTTDDIGAPAAPTTEVMRAALQMSGRLRARGIEPSEADELAARVTARLLAHDDPAEVAAFLDALVAEEPPQPAVTGAHPRRTGLHRLTSAASGLLSRVGRPGTTGPRPPSSGADGRSHG
;
A
#
# COMPACT_ATOMS: atom_id res chain seq x y z
N MET A 1 -19.09 -14.22 -6.64
CA MET A 1 -18.34 -13.85 -5.43
C MET A 1 -19.19 -12.86 -4.65
N THR A 2 -19.49 -13.13 -3.38
CA THR A 2 -20.34 -12.24 -2.58
C THR A 2 -19.56 -10.99 -2.15
N THR A 3 -20.26 -9.93 -1.75
CA THR A 3 -19.63 -8.71 -1.19
C THR A 3 -18.74 -9.06 0.01
N THR A 4 -19.18 -10.00 0.86
CA THR A 4 -18.43 -10.47 2.02
C THR A 4 -17.17 -11.23 1.62
N ASP A 5 -17.23 -12.14 0.64
CA ASP A 5 -16.05 -12.87 0.14
C ASP A 5 -14.99 -11.89 -0.40
N ARG A 6 -15.45 -10.81 -1.06
CA ARG A 6 -14.57 -9.75 -1.57
C ARG A 6 -13.90 -8.98 -0.44
N LEU A 7 -14.66 -8.53 0.56
CA LEU A 7 -14.10 -7.85 1.73
C LEU A 7 -13.08 -8.74 2.45
N ASP A 8 -13.39 -10.02 2.63
CA ASP A 8 -12.51 -10.96 3.32
C ASP A 8 -11.21 -11.17 2.54
N SER A 9 -11.27 -11.44 1.23
CA SER A 9 -10.08 -11.60 0.37
C SER A 9 -9.19 -10.35 0.37
N TRP A 10 -9.79 -9.17 0.16
CA TRP A 10 -9.03 -7.91 0.11
C TRP A 10 -8.45 -7.52 1.47
N SER A 11 -9.17 -7.80 2.57
CA SER A 11 -8.66 -7.53 3.91
C SER A 11 -7.36 -8.28 4.19
N VAL A 12 -7.28 -9.55 3.82
CA VAL A 12 -6.08 -10.38 4.02
C VAL A 12 -4.91 -9.84 3.19
N ARG A 13 -5.16 -9.42 1.95
CA ARG A 13 -4.13 -8.81 1.08
C ARG A 13 -3.60 -7.51 1.67
N ILE A 14 -4.49 -6.61 2.08
CA ILE A 14 -4.11 -5.32 2.69
C ILE A 14 -3.34 -5.55 3.99
N ALA A 15 -3.79 -6.47 4.84
CA ALA A 15 -3.08 -6.84 6.06
C ALA A 15 -1.69 -7.42 5.75
N ALA A 16 -1.56 -8.28 4.74
CA ALA A 16 -0.25 -8.81 4.35
C ALA A 16 0.74 -7.71 3.91
N TRP A 17 0.26 -6.58 3.39
CA TRP A 17 1.11 -5.46 2.97
C TRP A 17 1.41 -4.47 4.09
N ALA A 18 0.43 -4.19 4.94
CA ALA A 18 0.47 -3.10 5.92
C ALA A 18 0.71 -3.57 7.36
N ALA A 19 0.22 -4.76 7.71
CA ALA A 19 0.25 -5.31 9.05
C ALA A 19 0.32 -6.85 9.02
N PRO A 20 1.45 -7.46 8.61
CA PRO A 20 1.53 -8.90 8.41
C PRO A 20 1.12 -9.74 9.64
N GLY A 21 1.37 -9.22 10.84
CA GLY A 21 0.97 -9.82 12.12
C GLY A 21 -0.55 -9.81 12.38
N GLU A 22 -1.34 -9.06 11.62
CA GLU A 22 -2.80 -8.94 11.77
C GLU A 22 -3.58 -9.69 10.69
N THR A 23 -2.90 -10.43 9.81
CA THR A 23 -3.53 -11.17 8.69
C THR A 23 -4.62 -12.14 9.15
N ALA A 24 -4.41 -12.83 10.28
CA ALA A 24 -5.39 -13.76 10.87
C ALA A 24 -6.68 -13.07 11.34
N LEU A 25 -6.63 -11.77 11.67
CA LEU A 25 -7.76 -10.99 12.15
C LEU A 25 -8.38 -10.11 11.06
N ALA A 26 -7.81 -10.13 9.84
CA ALA A 26 -8.11 -9.14 8.81
C ALA A 26 -9.57 -9.18 8.37
N ALA A 27 -10.08 -10.36 8.02
CA ALA A 27 -11.47 -10.56 7.61
C ALA A 27 -12.47 -10.12 8.68
N GLN A 28 -12.22 -10.48 9.95
CA GLN A 28 -13.09 -10.07 11.06
C GLN A 28 -13.05 -8.55 11.26
N THR A 29 -11.86 -7.95 11.22
CA THR A 29 -11.65 -6.52 11.43
C THR A 29 -12.30 -5.71 10.32
N THR A 30 -12.15 -6.13 9.06
CA THR A 30 -12.77 -5.45 7.91
C THR A 30 -14.28 -5.59 7.92
N ARG A 31 -14.85 -6.75 8.27
CA ARG A 31 -16.31 -6.88 8.44
C ARG A 31 -16.84 -6.00 9.57
N ALA A 32 -16.15 -5.96 10.71
CA ALA A 32 -16.46 -5.08 11.83
C ALA A 32 -16.38 -3.59 11.46
N TYR A 33 -15.41 -3.22 10.62
CA TYR A 33 -15.25 -1.86 10.09
C TYR A 33 -16.36 -1.52 9.11
N ALA A 34 -16.61 -2.38 8.11
CA ALA A 34 -17.64 -2.21 7.10
C ALA A 34 -18.99 -2.02 7.76
N ALA A 35 -19.41 -2.90 8.67
CA ALA A 35 -20.68 -2.82 9.41
C ALA A 35 -20.91 -1.49 10.18
N GLY A 36 -19.88 -0.66 10.36
CA GLY A 36 -20.05 0.71 10.84
C GLY A 36 -20.48 0.80 12.31
N GLY A 37 -21.10 1.94 12.66
CA GLY A 37 -21.80 2.12 13.93
C GLY A 37 -20.95 1.95 15.20
N THR A 38 -21.48 1.20 16.18
CA THR A 38 -20.78 0.88 17.44
C THR A 38 -19.64 -0.12 17.23
N THR A 39 -19.80 -1.07 16.32
CA THR A 39 -18.77 -2.09 16.00
C THR A 39 -17.49 -1.44 15.50
N ARG A 40 -17.59 -0.52 14.52
CA ARG A 40 -16.44 0.26 14.02
C ARG A 40 -15.82 1.10 15.14
N ARG A 41 -16.62 1.72 16.01
CA ARG A 41 -16.11 2.51 17.15
C ARG A 41 -15.36 1.66 18.17
N ASN A 42 -15.84 0.45 18.44
CA ASN A 42 -15.21 -0.48 19.38
C ASN A 42 -13.79 -0.88 18.92
N LEU A 43 -13.55 -1.01 17.61
CA LEU A 43 -12.20 -1.27 17.07
C LEU A 43 -11.17 -0.21 17.48
N PHE A 44 -11.61 1.04 17.67
CA PHE A 44 -10.74 2.14 18.08
C PHE A 44 -10.75 2.37 19.60
N ALA A 45 -11.85 2.07 20.28
CA ALA A 45 -11.97 2.24 21.73
C ALA A 45 -11.04 1.29 22.51
N SER A 46 -10.81 0.07 22.00
CA SER A 46 -9.94 -0.93 22.63
C SER A 46 -8.44 -0.57 22.64
N ARG A 47 -8.03 0.54 21.99
CA ARG A 47 -6.64 1.05 22.03
C ARG A 47 -6.30 1.80 23.32
N GLY A 48 -7.30 2.12 24.14
CA GLY A 48 -7.10 2.70 25.45
C GLY A 48 -6.73 1.64 26.48
N HIS A 49 -5.44 1.30 26.56
CA HIS A 49 -4.73 0.83 27.76
C HIS A 49 -5.63 0.16 28.80
N ALA A 50 -5.70 -1.17 28.81
CA ALA A 50 -6.14 -1.86 30.01
C ALA A 50 -5.20 -1.44 31.17
N PRO A 51 -5.71 -0.72 32.19
CA PRO A 51 -4.85 -0.23 33.26
C PRO A 51 -4.32 -1.43 34.06
N GLY A 52 -3.01 -1.67 33.97
CA GLY A 52 -2.32 -2.75 34.68
C GLY A 52 -1.79 -3.90 33.80
N GLY A 53 -2.01 -3.89 32.49
CA GLY A 53 -1.44 -4.89 31.58
C GLY A 53 0.05 -4.64 31.33
N MET A 54 0.92 -5.42 31.95
CA MET A 54 2.39 -5.35 31.77
C MET A 54 2.86 -6.00 30.46
N GLY A 55 2.13 -5.78 29.36
CA GLY A 55 2.43 -6.32 28.04
C GLY A 55 1.98 -5.33 26.97
N GLY A 56 2.92 -4.80 26.21
CA GLY A 56 2.70 -3.84 25.13
C GLY A 56 1.70 -4.37 24.11
N GLY A 57 0.42 -4.03 24.30
CA GLY A 57 -0.61 -4.29 23.31
C GLY A 57 -0.22 -3.59 22.03
N THR A 58 0.19 -4.36 21.02
CA THR A 58 0.53 -3.84 19.70
C THR A 58 -0.66 -3.03 19.21
N VAL A 59 -0.44 -1.74 18.96
CA VAL A 59 -1.45 -0.86 18.37
C VAL A 59 -1.86 -1.50 17.05
N SER A 60 -3.13 -1.90 16.94
CA SER A 60 -3.60 -2.53 15.71
C SER A 60 -3.47 -1.53 14.56
N VAL A 61 -2.70 -1.85 13.55
CA VAL A 61 -2.45 -0.98 12.40
C VAL A 61 -3.62 -1.08 11.42
N LEU A 62 -4.17 -2.29 11.22
CA LEU A 62 -5.17 -2.53 10.19
C LEU A 62 -6.43 -1.65 10.29
N PRO A 63 -7.06 -1.44 11.48
CA PRO A 63 -8.21 -0.54 11.56
C PRO A 63 -7.88 0.92 11.18
N ALA A 64 -6.64 1.38 11.41
CA ALA A 64 -6.22 2.71 11.00
C ALA A 64 -6.03 2.78 9.48
N VAL A 65 -5.51 1.72 8.86
CA VAL A 65 -5.38 1.61 7.40
C VAL A 65 -6.74 1.59 6.71
N LEU A 66 -7.71 0.81 7.22
CA LEU A 66 -9.07 0.79 6.69
C LEU A 66 -9.75 2.16 6.79
N ASP A 67 -9.52 2.89 7.89
CA ASP A 67 -10.04 4.25 8.05
C ASP A 67 -9.38 5.27 7.12
N ALA A 68 -8.08 5.15 6.89
CA ALA A 68 -7.36 5.97 5.91
C ALA A 68 -7.80 5.67 4.48
N LEU A 69 -8.04 4.40 4.15
CA LEU A 69 -8.58 3.98 2.86
C LEU A 69 -9.97 4.53 2.64
N ALA A 70 -10.89 4.32 3.59
CA ALA A 70 -12.26 4.85 3.55
C ALA A 70 -12.27 6.38 3.30
N TYR A 71 -11.34 7.10 3.93
CA TYR A 71 -11.19 8.55 3.76
C TYR A 71 -10.67 8.94 2.35
N ALA A 72 -9.84 8.11 1.72
CA ALA A 72 -9.23 8.39 0.42
C ALA A 72 -9.97 7.75 -0.77
N VAL A 73 -11.11 7.06 -0.55
CA VAL A 73 -11.82 6.27 -1.57
C VAL A 73 -12.07 7.05 -2.85
N GLU A 74 -12.64 8.25 -2.77
CA GLU A 74 -13.01 9.02 -3.97
C GLU A 74 -11.78 9.43 -4.79
N THR A 75 -10.67 9.76 -4.11
CA THR A 75 -9.42 10.10 -4.78
C THR A 75 -8.79 8.88 -5.44
N ILE A 76 -8.83 7.71 -4.77
CA ILE A 76 -8.35 6.44 -5.34
C ILE A 76 -9.20 6.03 -6.55
N LYS A 77 -10.53 6.13 -6.45
CA LYS A 77 -11.44 5.83 -7.56
C LYS A 77 -11.23 6.77 -8.75
N SER A 78 -11.02 8.06 -8.48
CA SER A 78 -10.68 9.05 -9.52
C SER A 78 -9.36 8.69 -10.21
N ALA A 79 -8.36 8.25 -9.45
CA ALA A 79 -7.10 7.77 -10.01
C ALA A 79 -7.28 6.49 -10.85
N LEU A 80 -8.09 5.53 -10.39
CA LEU A 80 -8.39 4.30 -11.14
C LEU A 80 -9.17 4.57 -12.44
N ALA A 81 -9.98 5.63 -12.47
CA ALA A 81 -10.72 6.05 -13.66
C ALA A 81 -9.88 6.88 -14.66
N SER A 82 -8.65 7.29 -14.29
CA SER A 82 -7.77 8.08 -15.15
C SER A 82 -7.25 7.23 -16.32
N PRO A 83 -7.49 7.64 -17.58
CA PRO A 83 -6.92 6.97 -18.75
C PRO A 83 -5.40 6.93 -18.74
N GLU A 84 -4.76 7.97 -18.21
CA GLU A 84 -3.30 8.08 -18.12
C GLU A 84 -2.71 7.00 -17.23
N LEU A 85 -3.35 6.72 -16.08
CA LEU A 85 -2.94 5.64 -15.19
C LEU A 85 -3.07 4.27 -15.88
N SER A 86 -4.20 4.02 -16.54
CA SER A 86 -4.43 2.76 -17.28
C SER A 86 -3.38 2.52 -18.36
N ASN A 87 -3.01 3.56 -19.10
CA ASN A 87 -1.96 3.50 -20.11
C ASN A 87 -0.58 3.23 -19.48
N ALA A 88 -0.25 3.89 -18.37
CA ALA A 88 1.02 3.69 -17.67
C ALA A 88 1.13 2.27 -17.09
N LEU A 89 0.06 1.73 -16.51
CA LEU A 89 0.01 0.36 -16.01
C LEU A 89 0.13 -0.65 -17.16
N SER A 90 -0.56 -0.41 -18.28
CA SER A 90 -0.46 -1.27 -19.47
C SER A 90 0.95 -1.30 -20.04
N ALA A 91 1.59 -0.14 -20.18
CA ALA A 91 2.98 -0.05 -20.65
C ALA A 91 3.94 -0.77 -19.69
N THR A 92 3.78 -0.58 -18.38
CA THR A 92 4.59 -1.25 -17.37
C THR A 92 4.39 -2.77 -17.40
N GLY A 93 3.14 -3.22 -17.52
CA GLY A 93 2.79 -4.64 -17.65
C GLY A 93 3.41 -5.27 -18.90
N LEU A 94 3.35 -4.59 -20.05
CA LEU A 94 4.00 -5.03 -21.28
C LEU A 94 5.53 -5.13 -21.12
N LEU A 95 6.16 -4.13 -20.52
CA LEU A 95 7.61 -4.13 -20.26
C LEU A 95 8.02 -5.28 -19.32
N LEU A 96 7.24 -5.53 -18.26
CA LEU A 96 7.47 -6.66 -17.35
C LEU A 96 7.24 -8.00 -18.05
N GLY A 97 6.22 -8.11 -18.89
CA GLY A 97 5.95 -9.29 -19.71
C GLY A 97 7.10 -9.62 -20.68
N LEU A 98 7.60 -8.61 -21.38
CA LEU A 98 8.76 -8.75 -22.27
C LEU A 98 10.03 -9.16 -21.50
N ARG A 99 10.23 -8.63 -20.29
CA ARG A 99 11.36 -9.01 -19.42
C ARG A 99 11.24 -10.46 -18.93
N ALA A 100 10.04 -10.87 -18.54
CA ALA A 100 9.77 -12.25 -18.12
C ALA A 100 9.98 -13.23 -19.28
N GLN A 101 9.49 -12.89 -20.49
CA GLN A 101 9.68 -13.69 -21.69
C GLN A 101 11.16 -13.83 -22.06
N ARG A 102 11.94 -12.74 -22.01
CA ARG A 102 13.39 -12.79 -22.25
C ARG A 102 14.12 -13.68 -21.23
N SER A 103 13.68 -13.68 -19.97
CA SER A 103 14.25 -14.53 -18.92
C SER A 103 13.95 -16.02 -19.17
N ALA A 104 12.76 -16.34 -19.69
CA ALA A 104 12.39 -17.71 -20.06
C ALA A 104 13.16 -18.23 -21.28
N SER A 105 13.35 -17.38 -22.32
CA SER A 105 14.08 -17.77 -23.53
C SER A 105 15.58 -18.00 -23.29
N SER A 106 16.20 -17.28 -22.34
CA SER A 106 17.60 -17.49 -21.97
C SER A 106 17.84 -18.80 -21.21
N GLY A 107 16.82 -19.34 -20.54
CA GLY A 107 16.92 -20.60 -19.79
C GLY A 107 16.86 -21.87 -20.63
N HIS A 108 16.43 -21.78 -21.89
CA HIS A 108 16.22 -22.94 -22.76
C HIS A 108 17.41 -23.26 -23.69
N ALA A 109 18.52 -22.51 -23.58
CA ALA A 109 19.68 -22.65 -24.47
C ALA A 109 20.83 -23.50 -23.91
N VAL A 110 20.68 -24.16 -22.74
CA VAL A 110 21.78 -24.92 -22.09
C VAL A 110 21.32 -26.27 -21.55
N GLU A 111 20.56 -27.04 -22.33
CA GLU A 111 20.35 -28.46 -22.05
C GLU A 111 20.38 -29.25 -23.36
N GLY A 112 21.60 -29.50 -23.84
CA GLY A 112 21.90 -30.21 -25.09
C GLY A 112 23.09 -29.54 -25.78
N SER A 113 24.33 -29.90 -25.48
CA SER A 113 24.83 -31.23 -25.76
C SER A 113 26.10 -31.48 -24.95
N ASP A 114 26.03 -32.38 -23.97
CA ASP A 114 27.17 -33.24 -23.68
C ASP A 114 27.07 -34.39 -24.70
N PRO A 115 27.94 -34.46 -25.72
CA PRO A 115 27.85 -35.49 -26.74
C PRO A 115 28.20 -36.84 -26.12
N ALA A 116 27.18 -37.64 -25.83
CA ALA A 116 27.36 -39.07 -25.62
C ALA A 116 28.05 -39.65 -26.86
N LEU A 117 29.28 -40.12 -26.65
CA LEU A 117 30.13 -40.76 -27.65
C LEU A 117 29.37 -41.87 -28.40
N PRO A 118 29.40 -41.88 -29.74
CA PRO A 118 28.84 -42.97 -30.53
C PRO A 118 29.77 -44.19 -30.47
N ARG A 119 29.24 -45.34 -30.05
CA ARG A 119 29.85 -46.66 -30.23
C ARG A 119 29.20 -47.31 -31.46
N HIS A 120 30.00 -47.52 -32.50
CA HIS A 120 29.89 -48.46 -33.65
C HIS A 120 28.49 -48.87 -34.15
N ALA A 121 28.25 -48.73 -35.47
CA ALA A 121 28.58 -49.78 -36.43
C ALA A 121 28.21 -49.33 -37.85
N ASP A 122 29.04 -49.76 -38.80
CA ASP A 122 28.94 -49.58 -40.24
C ASP A 122 27.59 -50.03 -40.82
N GLY A 123 27.13 -49.33 -41.85
CA GLY A 123 25.91 -49.65 -42.59
C GLY A 123 25.67 -48.65 -43.70
N GLU A 124 26.46 -48.77 -44.76
CA GLU A 124 26.26 -48.17 -46.08
C GLU A 124 24.88 -48.53 -46.64
N ASP A 125 24.15 -47.56 -47.20
CA ASP A 125 23.68 -47.57 -48.61
C ASP A 125 22.55 -46.56 -48.84
N GLY A 126 22.63 -45.87 -49.99
CA GLY A 126 21.43 -45.64 -50.80
C GLY A 126 20.85 -44.23 -50.91
N ALA A 127 21.45 -43.42 -51.79
CA ALA A 127 20.81 -42.77 -52.94
C ALA A 127 19.70 -41.69 -52.76
N ASP A 128 20.12 -40.42 -52.97
CA ASP A 128 19.79 -39.55 -54.15
C ASP A 128 18.34 -38.98 -54.34
N PRO A 129 18.09 -38.03 -55.28
CA PRO A 129 17.89 -36.61 -54.98
C PRO A 129 16.58 -36.03 -55.60
N ASP A 130 16.54 -34.70 -55.75
CA ASP A 130 15.58 -33.87 -56.53
C ASP A 130 14.27 -33.39 -55.87
N ALA A 131 14.21 -32.07 -55.64
CA ALA A 131 13.06 -31.26 -56.06
C ALA A 131 13.46 -29.77 -56.11
N ARG A 132 13.84 -29.32 -57.31
CA ARG A 132 13.88 -27.91 -57.73
C ARG A 132 12.46 -27.34 -57.76
N GLY A 133 12.33 -26.06 -57.40
CA GLY A 133 11.11 -25.28 -57.56
C GLY A 133 11.41 -23.78 -57.52
N ASP A 134 11.88 -23.26 -58.66
CA ASP A 134 11.98 -21.83 -58.95
C ASP A 134 10.59 -21.18 -58.99
N SER A 135 10.46 -19.94 -58.50
CA SER A 135 9.54 -18.94 -59.04
C SER A 135 9.95 -17.53 -58.62
N GLN A 136 10.42 -16.78 -59.63
CA GLN A 136 10.81 -15.37 -59.62
C GLN A 136 9.62 -14.42 -59.81
N GLY A 137 9.65 -13.30 -59.07
CA GLY A 137 9.33 -11.93 -59.53
C GLY A 137 7.91 -11.37 -59.27
N PRO A 138 7.67 -10.04 -59.43
CA PRO A 138 8.62 -8.92 -59.59
C PRO A 138 8.36 -7.67 -58.71
N ALA A 139 9.40 -6.83 -58.64
CA ALA A 139 9.48 -5.38 -58.43
C ALA A 139 8.24 -4.56 -57.99
N GLY A 140 8.40 -3.79 -56.91
CA GLY A 140 7.55 -2.62 -56.66
C GLY A 140 7.79 -1.95 -55.30
N GLN A 141 8.42 -0.78 -55.34
CA GLN A 141 8.46 0.25 -54.28
C GLN A 141 9.44 0.06 -53.12
N VAL A 142 10.70 0.39 -53.42
CA VAL A 142 11.68 0.87 -52.45
C VAL A 142 11.30 2.31 -52.07
N HIS A 143 10.43 2.47 -51.08
CA HIS A 143 10.39 3.69 -50.29
C HIS A 143 11.37 3.45 -49.15
N SER A 144 12.49 4.15 -49.14
CA SER A 144 13.42 4.15 -47.99
C SER A 144 12.82 5.10 -46.95
N PRO A 145 12.16 4.61 -45.88
CA PRO A 145 11.95 5.46 -44.72
C PRO A 145 13.33 5.72 -44.12
N ASP A 146 13.66 6.99 -43.93
CA ASP A 146 14.80 7.39 -43.10
C ASP A 146 14.77 6.61 -41.78
N PRO A 147 15.77 5.75 -41.49
CA PRO A 147 15.83 4.98 -40.25
C PRO A 147 16.41 5.79 -39.07
N ASP A 148 16.65 7.09 -39.24
CA ASP A 148 17.25 7.94 -38.21
C ASP A 148 16.22 8.90 -37.64
N SER A 149 15.97 8.78 -36.33
CA SER A 149 15.19 9.67 -35.44
C SER A 149 13.81 9.19 -34.98
N THR A 150 13.54 7.88 -34.96
CA THR A 150 12.80 7.34 -33.81
C THR A 150 13.80 7.26 -32.67
N THR A 151 14.01 8.40 -32.01
CA THR A 151 14.55 8.40 -30.65
C THR A 151 13.67 7.41 -29.91
N ASP A 152 14.24 6.25 -29.61
CA ASP A 152 13.78 5.35 -28.59
C ASP A 152 13.66 6.17 -27.31
N ASP A 153 12.52 6.86 -27.16
CA ASP A 153 12.05 7.40 -25.89
C ASP A 153 11.68 6.16 -25.07
N ILE A 154 12.72 5.47 -24.62
CA ILE A 154 12.66 4.37 -23.66
C ILE A 154 12.04 5.01 -22.44
N GLY A 155 10.71 4.89 -22.39
CA GLY A 155 9.81 5.72 -21.62
C GLY A 155 10.38 6.08 -20.26
N ALA A 156 10.67 7.36 -20.09
CA ALA A 156 10.81 7.92 -18.76
C ALA A 156 9.60 7.46 -17.94
N PRO A 157 9.80 6.97 -16.70
CA PRO A 157 8.71 6.46 -15.89
C PRO A 157 7.63 7.53 -15.82
N ALA A 158 6.43 7.20 -16.29
CA ALA A 158 5.30 8.12 -16.29
C ALA A 158 5.20 8.72 -14.89
N ALA A 159 5.35 10.04 -14.80
CA ALA A 159 5.29 10.72 -13.51
C ALA A 159 3.97 10.31 -12.81
N PRO A 160 4.00 10.02 -11.50
CA PRO A 160 2.80 9.62 -10.79
C PRO A 160 1.72 10.68 -11.00
N THR A 161 0.53 10.24 -11.40
CA THR A 161 -0.58 11.16 -11.64
C THR A 161 -0.88 11.92 -10.34
N THR A 162 -1.23 13.20 -10.49
CA THR A 162 -1.47 14.11 -9.36
C THR A 162 -2.52 13.57 -8.38
N GLU A 163 -3.50 12.80 -8.88
CA GLU A 163 -4.52 12.12 -8.08
C GLU A 163 -3.95 11.01 -7.18
N VAL A 164 -2.99 10.23 -7.67
CA VAL A 164 -2.34 9.17 -6.88
C VAL A 164 -1.56 9.79 -5.71
N MET A 165 -0.81 10.87 -5.99
CA MET A 165 -0.10 11.61 -4.94
C MET A 165 -1.08 12.18 -3.90
N ARG A 166 -2.20 12.74 -4.36
CA ARG A 166 -3.24 13.28 -3.47
C ARG A 166 -3.84 12.19 -2.58
N ALA A 167 -4.15 11.02 -3.13
CA ALA A 167 -4.68 9.88 -2.37
C ALA A 167 -3.70 9.43 -1.28
N ALA A 168 -2.42 9.26 -1.63
CA ALA A 168 -1.38 8.86 -0.67
C ALA A 168 -1.21 9.89 0.46
N LEU A 169 -1.21 11.20 0.14
CA LEU A 169 -1.12 12.27 1.14
C LEU A 169 -2.35 12.31 2.07
N GLN A 170 -3.56 12.11 1.53
CA GLN A 170 -4.79 12.02 2.33
C GLN A 170 -4.73 10.82 3.29
N MET A 171 -4.31 9.65 2.79
CA MET A 171 -4.14 8.46 3.62
C MET A 171 -3.11 8.70 4.74
N SER A 172 -1.92 9.21 4.41
CA SER A 172 -0.88 9.52 5.41
C SER A 172 -1.37 10.51 6.47
N GLY A 173 -2.01 11.60 6.06
CA GLY A 173 -2.60 12.57 6.99
C GLY A 173 -3.60 11.92 7.96
N ARG A 174 -4.39 10.96 7.46
CA ARG A 174 -5.34 10.22 8.28
C ARG A 174 -4.67 9.22 9.22
N LEU A 175 -3.64 8.49 8.77
CA LEU A 175 -2.86 7.57 9.60
C LEU A 175 -2.15 8.29 10.75
N ARG A 176 -1.57 9.46 10.47
CA ARG A 176 -0.96 10.33 11.49
C ARG A 176 -1.98 10.81 12.52
N ALA A 177 -3.17 11.19 12.09
CA ALA A 177 -4.28 11.55 12.99
C ALA A 177 -4.72 10.36 13.89
N ARG A 178 -4.37 9.12 13.52
CA ARG A 178 -4.59 7.90 14.33
C ARG A 178 -3.39 7.52 15.20
N GLY A 179 -2.34 8.34 15.22
CA GLY A 179 -1.16 8.17 16.08
C GLY A 179 -0.04 7.33 15.48
N ILE A 180 -0.10 7.01 14.18
CA ILE A 180 1.02 6.37 13.48
C ILE A 180 2.14 7.40 13.27
N GLU A 181 3.39 6.97 13.44
CA GLU A 181 4.56 7.84 13.27
C GLU A 181 4.59 8.42 11.84
N PRO A 182 4.94 9.70 11.63
CA PRO A 182 4.87 10.35 10.32
C PRO A 182 5.57 9.64 9.16
N SER A 183 6.79 9.12 9.36
CA SER A 183 7.54 8.41 8.32
C SER A 183 6.94 7.04 8.02
N GLU A 184 6.50 6.32 9.05
CA GLU A 184 5.79 5.04 8.91
C GLU A 184 4.43 5.23 8.20
N ALA A 185 3.71 6.31 8.51
CA ALA A 185 2.43 6.64 7.88
C ALA A 185 2.59 6.94 6.39
N ASP A 186 3.64 7.67 5.99
CA ASP A 186 3.93 7.96 4.59
C ASP A 186 4.29 6.68 3.82
N GLU A 187 5.16 5.85 4.39
CA GLU A 187 5.56 4.59 3.77
C GLU A 187 4.36 3.65 3.60
N LEU A 188 3.53 3.51 4.64
CA LEU A 188 2.35 2.65 4.62
C LEU A 188 1.35 3.15 3.59
N ALA A 189 1.06 4.46 3.56
CA ALA A 189 0.14 5.06 2.60
C ALA A 189 0.61 4.85 1.16
N ALA A 190 1.90 5.09 0.87
CA ALA A 190 2.48 4.88 -0.44
C ALA A 190 2.42 3.40 -0.84
N ARG A 191 2.79 2.49 0.06
CA ARG A 191 2.80 1.04 -0.19
C ARG A 191 1.41 0.51 -0.49
N VAL A 192 0.41 0.86 0.33
CA VAL A 192 -0.98 0.41 0.12
C VAL A 192 -1.54 0.98 -1.17
N THR A 193 -1.34 2.27 -1.43
CA THR A 193 -1.81 2.92 -2.67
C THR A 193 -1.18 2.25 -3.90
N ALA A 194 0.14 2.07 -3.92
CA ALA A 194 0.84 1.41 -5.02
C ALA A 194 0.35 -0.02 -5.25
N ARG A 195 0.09 -0.79 -4.19
CA ARG A 195 -0.41 -2.16 -4.29
C ARG A 195 -1.85 -2.24 -4.80
N LEU A 196 -2.70 -1.28 -4.44
CA LEU A 196 -4.07 -1.20 -4.97
C LEU A 196 -4.05 -0.87 -6.46
N LEU A 197 -3.21 0.08 -6.89
CA LEU A 197 -3.13 0.51 -8.29
C LEU A 197 -2.43 -0.51 -9.19
N ALA A 198 -1.51 -1.30 -8.65
CA ALA A 198 -0.82 -2.36 -9.37
C ALA A 198 -1.66 -3.65 -9.52
N HIS A 199 -2.92 -3.66 -9.06
CA HIS A 199 -3.79 -4.81 -9.20
C HIS A 199 -4.36 -4.90 -10.62
N ASP A 200 -4.40 -6.11 -11.19
CA ASP A 200 -4.77 -6.34 -12.60
C ASP A 200 -6.24 -5.98 -12.92
N ASP A 201 -7.10 -5.98 -11.90
CA ASP A 201 -8.53 -5.62 -12.02
C ASP A 201 -8.86 -4.35 -11.20
N PRO A 202 -8.91 -3.16 -11.83
CA PRO A 202 -9.27 -1.91 -11.17
C PRO A 202 -10.76 -1.86 -10.77
N ALA A 203 -11.63 -2.61 -11.47
CA ALA A 203 -13.05 -2.68 -11.11
C ALA A 203 -13.26 -3.49 -9.84
N GLU A 204 -12.46 -4.53 -9.61
CA GLU A 204 -12.46 -5.28 -8.35
C GLU A 204 -12.05 -4.40 -7.17
N VAL A 205 -10.99 -3.59 -7.34
CA VAL A 205 -10.54 -2.61 -6.34
C VAL A 205 -11.64 -1.60 -6.03
N ALA A 206 -12.24 -1.01 -7.06
CA ALA A 206 -13.33 -0.04 -6.88
C ALA A 206 -14.51 -0.66 -6.11
N ALA A 207 -14.92 -1.88 -6.46
CA ALA A 207 -16.01 -2.56 -5.78
C ALA A 207 -15.69 -2.96 -4.33
N PHE A 208 -14.42 -3.24 -4.02
CA PHE A 208 -13.96 -3.39 -2.63
C PHE A 208 -14.08 -2.06 -1.86
N LEU A 209 -13.62 -0.95 -2.45
CA LEU A 209 -13.69 0.37 -1.82
C LEU A 209 -15.15 0.79 -1.59
N ASP A 210 -16.03 0.53 -2.54
CA ASP A 210 -17.48 0.77 -2.40
C ASP A 210 -18.07 -0.07 -1.26
N ALA A 211 -17.72 -1.35 -1.18
CA ALA A 211 -18.17 -2.22 -0.09
C ALA A 211 -17.64 -1.79 1.29
N LEU A 212 -16.46 -1.18 1.35
CA LEU A 212 -15.87 -0.68 2.59
C LEU A 212 -16.64 0.52 3.16
N VAL A 213 -17.21 1.37 2.29
CA VAL A 213 -17.93 2.60 2.67
C VAL A 213 -19.45 2.48 2.64
N ALA A 214 -20.01 1.44 2.01
CA ALA A 214 -21.45 1.27 1.79
C ALA A 214 -22.30 1.33 3.08
N GLU A 215 -21.74 0.85 4.19
CA GLU A 215 -22.39 0.75 5.50
C GLU A 215 -21.93 1.87 6.46
N GLU A 216 -21.29 2.92 5.95
CA GLU A 216 -21.06 4.13 6.73
C GLU A 216 -22.41 4.81 6.95
N PRO A 217 -22.93 4.87 8.19
CA PRO A 217 -24.17 5.59 8.45
C PRO A 217 -23.96 7.02 7.97
N PRO A 218 -24.92 7.62 7.21
CA PRO A 218 -24.80 8.98 6.75
C PRO A 218 -24.40 9.82 7.95
N GLN A 219 -23.25 10.49 7.87
CA GLN A 219 -22.77 11.31 8.99
C GLN A 219 -23.98 12.11 9.44
N PRO A 220 -24.41 11.97 10.71
CA PRO A 220 -25.60 12.64 11.18
C PRO A 220 -25.37 14.09 10.78
N ALA A 221 -26.20 14.59 9.86
CA ALA A 221 -26.00 15.89 9.26
C ALA A 221 -25.63 16.78 10.42
N VAL A 222 -24.40 17.33 10.40
CA VAL A 222 -23.87 18.14 11.49
C VAL A 222 -24.74 19.39 11.48
N THR A 223 -25.94 19.21 12.00
CA THR A 223 -27.00 20.18 12.08
C THR A 223 -26.40 21.10 13.09
N GLY A 224 -26.03 22.30 12.62
CA GLY A 224 -25.18 23.28 13.29
C GLY A 224 -25.72 23.81 14.62
N ALA A 225 -26.37 23.00 15.44
CA ALA A 225 -26.35 23.11 16.87
C ALA A 225 -24.95 22.78 17.37
N HIS A 226 -23.99 23.64 17.05
CA HIS A 226 -23.07 24.03 18.09
C HIS A 226 -23.97 24.39 19.28
N PRO A 227 -23.96 23.66 20.42
CA PRO A 227 -24.43 24.27 21.62
C PRO A 227 -23.58 25.53 21.73
N ARG A 228 -24.21 26.68 21.48
CA ARG A 228 -23.68 27.96 21.88
C ARG A 228 -23.33 27.75 23.34
N ARG A 229 -22.05 27.54 23.62
CA ARG A 229 -21.47 27.86 24.90
C ARG A 229 -21.53 29.39 24.96
N THR A 230 -22.74 29.91 25.11
CA THR A 230 -23.02 31.18 25.78
C THR A 230 -22.62 31.00 27.24
N GLY A 231 -21.32 30.83 27.46
CA GLY A 231 -20.66 31.17 28.71
C GLY A 231 -20.35 32.66 28.63
N LEU A 232 -21.39 33.48 28.71
CA LEU A 232 -21.27 34.87 29.08
C LEU A 232 -20.78 34.92 30.53
N HIS A 233 -19.46 34.85 30.71
CA HIS A 233 -18.82 35.50 31.83
C HIS A 233 -17.69 36.37 31.28
N ARG A 234 -18.12 37.56 30.82
CA ARG A 234 -17.37 38.79 31.09
C ARG A 234 -16.88 38.74 32.54
N LEU A 235 -15.61 39.11 32.76
CA LEU A 235 -15.21 40.29 33.53
C LEU A 235 -13.71 40.50 33.21
N THR A 236 -13.41 41.44 32.30
CA THR A 236 -12.75 42.73 32.59
C THR A 236 -11.26 42.63 32.94
N SER A 237 -10.42 42.98 31.96
CA SER A 237 -9.52 44.15 32.02
C SER A 237 -8.97 44.55 33.39
N ALA A 238 -7.67 44.30 33.61
CA ALA A 238 -6.64 45.25 34.06
C ALA A 238 -5.30 44.49 33.98
N ALA A 239 -4.33 44.78 33.11
CA ALA A 239 -3.56 46.01 32.95
C ALA A 239 -3.10 46.60 34.30
N SER A 240 -2.10 45.96 34.94
CA SER A 240 -1.01 46.59 35.71
C SER A 240 -0.23 45.52 36.47
N GLY A 241 1.06 45.39 36.21
CA GLY A 241 1.92 44.46 36.95
C GLY A 241 3.26 44.14 36.30
N LEU A 242 3.85 45.09 35.58
CA LEU A 242 5.30 45.11 35.41
C LEU A 242 5.93 45.33 36.80
N LEU A 243 7.07 44.68 37.04
CA LEU A 243 7.97 44.83 38.19
C LEU A 243 7.59 44.09 39.48
N SER A 244 7.98 42.82 39.55
CA SER A 244 8.65 42.30 40.75
C SER A 244 9.68 41.26 40.34
N ARG A 245 10.90 41.78 40.16
CA ARG A 245 12.17 41.06 40.28
C ARG A 245 12.26 40.47 41.70
N VAL A 246 13.16 39.49 41.87
CA VAL A 246 13.79 39.04 43.15
C VAL A 246 13.45 37.59 43.55
N GLY A 247 14.33 36.68 43.11
CA GLY A 247 15.07 35.76 43.98
C GLY A 247 14.32 34.59 44.63
N ARG A 248 14.57 33.38 44.11
CA ARG A 248 14.79 32.22 45.00
C ARG A 248 15.74 31.18 44.39
N PRO A 249 17.02 31.16 44.81
CA PRO A 249 17.88 29.99 44.66
C PRO A 249 17.49 28.98 45.76
N GLY A 250 17.36 27.69 45.42
CA GLY A 250 16.85 26.70 46.36
C GLY A 250 17.04 25.25 45.93
N THR A 251 18.24 24.74 46.15
CA THR A 251 18.57 23.37 46.57
C THR A 251 18.22 22.20 45.64
N THR A 252 19.25 21.83 44.87
CA THR A 252 19.72 20.44 44.72
C THR A 252 19.44 19.59 45.97
N GLY A 253 18.60 18.56 45.83
CA GLY A 253 18.48 17.47 46.78
C GLY A 253 18.98 16.17 46.13
N PRO A 254 20.11 15.59 46.56
CA PRO A 254 20.56 14.29 46.07
C PRO A 254 19.65 13.20 46.65
N ARG A 255 18.99 12.43 45.80
CA ARG A 255 18.26 11.23 46.21
C ARG A 255 19.28 10.08 46.41
N PRO A 256 19.30 9.43 47.59
CA PRO A 256 20.27 8.38 47.90
C PRO A 256 19.98 7.06 47.14
N PRO A 257 21.01 6.21 46.95
CA PRO A 257 20.87 4.88 46.38
C PRO A 257 20.19 3.94 47.40
N SER A 258 19.06 3.32 47.03
CA SER A 258 18.52 2.19 47.80
C SER A 258 19.33 0.93 47.45
N SER A 259 20.38 0.72 48.23
CA SER A 259 21.00 -0.59 48.42
C SER A 259 20.07 -1.45 49.28
N GLY A 260 19.63 -2.58 48.74
CA GLY A 260 19.09 -3.72 49.47
C GLY A 260 19.47 -4.94 48.63
N ALA A 261 20.62 -5.58 48.83
CA ALA A 261 21.02 -6.39 49.97
C ALA A 261 20.10 -7.60 50.19
N ASP A 262 20.56 -8.72 49.62
CA ASP A 262 20.66 -10.05 50.22
C ASP A 262 19.46 -10.69 50.93
N GLY A 263 19.13 -11.89 50.43
CA GLY A 263 18.28 -12.85 51.13
C GLY A 263 18.30 -14.26 50.54
N ARG A 264 19.36 -15.03 50.87
CA ARG A 264 19.38 -16.48 51.24
C ARG A 264 18.82 -17.51 50.25
N SER A 265 19.63 -18.42 49.68
CA SER A 265 20.12 -19.69 50.27
C SER A 265 19.12 -20.47 51.15
N HIS A 266 18.53 -21.53 50.60
CA HIS A 266 18.61 -22.93 51.04
C HIS A 266 17.34 -23.73 50.64
N GLY A 267 17.57 -24.87 49.97
CA GLY A 267 16.57 -25.86 49.58
C GLY A 267 17.09 -26.67 48.41
#